data_AF-A0A895AC09-F1
#
_entry.id   AF-A0A895AC09-F1
#
_cell.length_a   1.000
_cell.length_b   1.000
_cell.length_c   1.000
_cell.angle_alpha   90.00
_cell.angle_beta   90.00
_cell.angle_gamma   90.00
#
_symmetry.space_group_name_H-M   'P 1'
#
loop_
_entity.id
_entity.type
_entity.pdbx_description
1 polymer ?
#
loop_
_entity_poly.entity_id
_entity_poly.type
_entity_poly.pdbx_seq_one_letter_code
_entity_poly.pdbx_strand_id
1 'polypeptide(L)' 'MVSQRAKTVLGLALIAVGLIQVASFAWNSNLGYSVSGLLYVGMGAAFLWAEVYTTSA' A
#
# COMPACT_ATOMS: atom_id res chain seq x y z
N MET A 1 -13.16 -13.16 13.02
CA MET A 1 -11.73 -13.27 12.68
C MET A 1 -11.60 -12.96 11.19
N VAL A 2 -10.99 -11.83 10.81
CA VAL A 2 -10.76 -11.51 9.39
C VAL A 2 -9.80 -12.55 8.82
N SER A 3 -10.18 -13.22 7.72
CA SER A 3 -9.35 -14.23 7.07
C SER A 3 -8.02 -13.63 6.60
N GLN A 4 -6.93 -14.40 6.72
CA GLN A 4 -5.60 -14.01 6.23
C GLN A 4 -5.65 -13.51 4.77
N ARG A 5 -6.48 -14.13 3.92
CA ARG A 5 -6.70 -13.67 2.53
C ARG A 5 -7.23 -12.25 2.45
N ALA A 6 -8.16 -11.86 3.33
CA ALA A 6 -8.71 -10.51 3.33
C ALA A 6 -7.69 -9.46 3.79
N LYS A 7 -6.82 -9.80 4.75
CA LYS A 7 -5.68 -8.96 5.15
C LYS A 7 -4.69 -8.77 4.00
N THR A 8 -4.36 -9.84 3.27
CA THR A 8 -3.48 -9.77 2.09
C THR A 8 -4.07 -8.86 1.00
N VAL A 9 -5.36 -9.01 0.70
CA VAL A 9 -6.04 -8.16 -0.30
C VAL A 9 -6.03 -6.69 0.12
N LEU A 10 -6.27 -6.39 1.40
CA LEU A 10 -6.21 -5.02 1.94
C LEU A 10 -4.82 -4.40 1.77
N GLY A 11 -3.77 -5.14 2.13
CA GLY A 11 -2.39 -4.67 1.99
C GLY A 11 -1.99 -4.44 0.53
N LEU A 12 -2.38 -5.35 -0.37
CA LEU A 12 -2.15 -5.19 -1.82
C LEU A 12 -2.94 -4.01 -2.40
N ALA A 13 -4.17 -3.78 -1.93
CA ALA A 13 -4.98 -2.64 -2.35
C ALA A 13 -4.33 -1.31 -1.95
N LEU A 14 -3.79 -1.21 -0.73
CA LEU A 14 -3.05 -0.03 -0.27
C LEU A 14 -1.81 0.23 -1.13
N ILE A 15 -1.05 -0.81 -1.48
CA ILE A 15 0.10 -0.70 -2.37
C ILE A 15 -0.33 -0.25 -3.77
N ALA A 16 -1.38 -0.86 -4.33
CA ALA A 16 -1.87 -0.52 -5.67
C ALA A 16 -2.34 0.94 -5.75
N VAL A 17 -3.09 1.41 -4.75
CA VAL A 17 -3.53 2.81 -4.66
C VAL A 17 -2.33 3.74 -4.58
N GLY A 18 -1.37 3.45 -3.70
CA GLY A 18 -0.15 4.24 -3.58
C GLY A 18 0.65 4.31 -4.87
N LEU A 19 0.81 3.18 -5.58
CA LEU A 19 1.51 3.13 -6.87
C LEU A 19 0.81 3.93 -7.96
N ILE A 20 -0.52 3.88 -8.04
CA ILE A 20 -1.30 4.71 -8.97
C ILE A 20 -1.10 6.19 -8.64
N GLN A 21 -1.08 6.53 -7.35
CA GLN A 21 -0.89 7.90 -6.88
C GLN A 21 0.51 8.44 -7.21
N VAL A 22 1.55 7.63 -7.02
CA VAL A 22 2.93 7.94 -7.46
C VAL A 22 3.02 8.06 -8.98
N ALA A 23 2.43 7.12 -9.74
CA ALA A 23 2.45 7.15 -11.20
C ALA A 23 1.73 8.39 -11.76
N SER A 24 0.70 8.88 -11.06
CA SER A 24 -0.03 10.09 -11.44
C SER A 24 0.82 11.36 -11.39
N PHE A 25 1.97 11.34 -10.69
CA PHE A 25 2.95 12.44 -10.74
C PHE A 25 3.51 12.68 -12.13
N ALA A 26 3.67 11.63 -12.94
CA ALA A 26 4.12 11.77 -14.32
C ALA A 26 3.16 12.62 -15.17
N TRP A 27 1.88 12.71 -14.76
CA TRP A 27 0.84 13.46 -15.46
C TRP A 27 0.52 14.80 -14.81
N ASN A 28 0.59 14.90 -13.47
CA ASN A 28 0.13 16.07 -12.71
C ASN A 28 1.30 16.93 -12.16
N SER A 29 2.53 16.41 -12.13
CA SER A 29 3.71 17.06 -11.50
C SER A 29 3.47 17.56 -10.06
N ASN A 30 2.42 17.06 -9.38
CA ASN A 30 2.09 17.43 -8.02
C ASN A 30 2.89 16.59 -7.03
N LEU A 31 3.94 17.19 -6.47
CA LEU A 31 4.89 16.53 -5.59
C LEU A 31 4.22 16.01 -4.30
N GLY A 32 3.26 16.77 -3.75
CA GLY A 32 2.53 16.36 -2.53
C GLY A 32 1.69 15.11 -2.74
N TYR A 33 0.99 15.01 -3.87
CA TYR A 33 0.21 13.83 -4.23
C TYR A 33 1.10 12.59 -4.41
N SER A 34 2.25 12.76 -5.07
CA SER A 34 3.22 11.69 -5.27
C SER A 34 3.83 11.18 -3.96
N VAL A 35 4.20 12.09 -3.06
CA VAL A 35 4.73 11.74 -1.72
C VAL A 35 3.69 11.00 -0.91
N SER A 36 2.42 11.42 -0.93
CA SER A 36 1.34 10.68 -0.27
C SER A 36 1.18 9.26 -0.82
N GLY A 37 1.40 9.07 -2.13
CA GLY A 37 1.41 7.76 -2.75
C GLY A 37 2.50 6.83 -2.22
N LEU A 38 3.72 7.35 -2.07
CA LEU A 38 4.83 6.59 -1.48
C LEU A 38 4.53 6.17 -0.04
N LEU A 39 3.88 7.04 0.75
CA LEU A 39 3.44 6.70 2.10
C LEU A 39 2.41 5.57 2.09
N TYR A 40 1.43 5.60 1.18
CA TYR A 40 0.45 4.53 1.01
C TYR A 40 1.09 3.19 0.63
N VAL A 41 2.08 3.20 -0.27
CA VAL A 41 2.86 2.00 -0.62
C VAL A 41 3.59 1.46 0.60
N GLY A 42 4.29 2.32 1.35
CA GLY A 42 5.01 1.93 2.56
C GLY A 42 4.09 1.36 3.63
N MET A 43 2.92 1.98 3.84
CA MET A 43 1.91 1.50 4.78
C MET A 43 1.34 0.13 4.37
N GLY A 44 1.04 -0.06 3.08
CA GLY A 44 0.56 -1.36 2.58
C GLY A 44 1.62 -2.46 2.73
N ALA A 45 2.89 -2.15 2.48
CA ALA A 45 4.00 -3.09 2.69
C ALA A 45 4.20 -3.43 4.18
N ALA A 46 4.19 -2.43 5.05
CA ALA A 46 4.30 -2.62 6.50
C ALA A 46 3.11 -3.41 7.06
N PHE A 47 1.90 -3.16 6.57
CA PHE A 47 0.70 -3.90 6.93
C PHE A 47 0.80 -5.37 6.50
N LEU A 48 1.19 -5.65 5.25
CA LEU A 48 1.42 -7.03 4.80
C LEU A 48 2.49 -7.72 5.65
N TRP A 49 3.57 -7.03 5.98
CA TRP A 49 4.61 -7.54 6.86
C TRP A 49 4.06 -7.93 8.24
N ALA A 50 3.44 -6.98 8.95
CA ALA A 50 2.96 -7.16 10.32
C ALA A 50 1.76 -8.15 10.44
N GLU A 51 0.85 -8.11 9.48
CA GLU A 51 -0.46 -8.78 9.60
C GLU A 51 -0.56 -10.08 8.79
N VAL A 52 0.30 -10.25 7.78
CA VAL A 52 0.31 -11.45 6.93
C VAL A 52 1.57 -12.27 7.17
N TYR A 53 2.74 -11.66 7.10
CA TYR A 53 4.00 -12.41 7.15
C TYR A 53 4.46 -12.75 8.58
N THR A 54 4.42 -11.80 9.53
CA THR A 54 4.84 -12.08 10.93
C THR A 54 3.82 -12.87 11.74
N THR A 55 2.55 -12.86 11.35
CA THR A 55 1.52 -13.74 11.95
C THR A 55 1.59 -15.17 11.40
N SER A 56 2.22 -15.38 10.24
CA SER A 56 2.37 -16.71 9.63
C SER A 56 3.70 -17.41 10.01
N ALA A 57 4.54 -16.77 10.82
CA ALA A 57 5.82 -17.30 11.32
C ALA A 57 5.65 -17.86 12.73
#